data_AF-A0A4U0ZI57-F1
#
_entry.id   AF-A0A4U0ZI57-F1
#
_cell.length_a   1.000
_cell.length_b   1.000
_cell.length_c   1.000
_cell.angle_alpha   90.00
_cell.angle_beta   90.00
_cell.angle_gamma   90.00
#
_symmetry.space_group_name_H-M   'P 1'
#
loop_
_entity.id
_entity.type
_entity.pdbx_description
1 polymer ?
#
loop_
_entity_poly.entity_id
_entity_poly.type
_entity_poly.pdbx_seq_one_letter_code
_entity_poly.pdbx_strand_id
1 'polypeptide(L)'
;MKVQNVFGCYLVVMAAVFAIPTAWAEELPWERKLSFENATIQYSISGVEHGTETLYIRNYGRERATYTESSTKIMGMEAIEKSVEFVDADYVYSYNLQAMEGTKTVNPQKSMAQAYAALTAEEKIEVEKNAEKMGHALSQGMGGNIQENATKILGYDCDKVNIMGGGATYLLHGTDIALKTEVNMMGLKMVTQATSIDTGQVDAKYFVHPKGIVAEVDPEAEAMARAMGQRVMDALKDPEAAKKGLGAEVHGVVPQENMTEEDKQILEQAGELLKGMQNLFGK
;
A
#
# COMPACT_ATOMS: atom_id res chain seq x y z
N MET A 1 16.98 -75.51 43.12
CA MET A 1 16.05 -75.53 44.27
C MET A 1 16.49 -74.48 45.28
N LYS A 2 15.85 -73.32 45.28
CA LYS A 2 15.67 -72.32 46.36
C LYS A 2 15.44 -70.94 45.74
N VAL A 3 14.25 -70.44 46.05
CA VAL A 3 13.67 -69.13 45.77
C VAL A 3 14.12 -68.18 46.88
N GLN A 4 14.39 -66.89 46.57
CA GLN A 4 13.79 -65.73 47.26
C GLN A 4 14.31 -64.37 46.74
N ASN A 5 13.37 -63.62 46.17
CA ASN A 5 13.10 -62.17 46.12
C ASN A 5 14.11 -61.17 46.68
N VAL A 6 14.19 -59.99 46.02
CA VAL A 6 13.98 -58.65 46.62
C VAL A 6 14.02 -57.56 45.52
N PHE A 7 12.96 -56.75 45.44
CA PHE A 7 12.86 -55.33 45.00
C PHE A 7 13.32 -54.96 43.56
N GLY A 8 12.56 -54.31 42.70
CA GLY A 8 11.53 -53.28 42.88
C GLY A 8 12.10 -51.91 42.45
N CYS A 9 11.82 -51.45 41.22
CA CYS A 9 11.77 -50.02 40.87
C CYS A 9 11.22 -49.81 39.44
N TYR A 10 9.98 -49.33 39.36
CA TYR A 10 9.39 -48.73 38.17
C TYR A 10 10.10 -47.40 37.87
N LEU A 11 10.57 -47.20 36.65
CA LEU A 11 11.08 -45.92 36.17
C LEU A 11 10.01 -45.26 35.31
N VAL A 12 9.30 -44.30 35.89
CA VAL A 12 8.35 -43.42 35.22
C VAL A 12 9.16 -42.30 34.54
N VAL A 13 9.19 -42.29 33.22
CA VAL A 13 9.76 -41.17 32.44
C VAL A 13 8.67 -40.12 32.26
N MET A 14 8.77 -39.00 32.97
CA MET A 14 7.98 -37.80 32.70
C MET A 14 8.45 -37.17 31.38
N ALA A 15 7.57 -37.11 30.38
CA ALA A 15 7.73 -36.26 29.21
C ALA A 15 7.34 -34.82 29.58
N ALA A 16 8.33 -33.95 29.78
CA ALA A 16 8.12 -32.52 29.86
C ALA A 16 7.88 -31.97 28.44
N VAL A 17 6.62 -31.79 28.07
CA VAL A 17 6.23 -31.03 26.88
C VAL A 17 6.51 -29.56 27.17
N PHE A 18 7.64 -29.05 26.68
CA PHE A 18 7.87 -27.61 26.58
C PHE A 18 6.85 -27.04 25.59
N ALA A 19 5.79 -26.42 26.11
CA ALA A 19 4.94 -25.54 25.35
C ALA A 19 5.78 -24.32 24.95
N ILE A 20 6.31 -24.33 23.72
CA ILE A 20 6.83 -23.12 23.09
C ILE A 20 5.60 -22.23 22.88
N PRO A 21 5.52 -21.02 23.48
CA PRO A 21 4.47 -20.10 23.11
C PRO A 21 4.65 -19.79 21.63
N THR A 22 3.69 -20.22 20.81
CA THR A 22 3.51 -19.68 19.47
C THR A 22 3.46 -18.17 19.63
N ALA A 23 4.40 -17.43 19.06
CA ALA A 23 4.30 -15.99 19.01
C ALA A 23 2.99 -15.65 18.29
N TRP A 24 2.00 -15.15 19.03
CA TRP A 24 0.78 -14.62 18.44
C TRP A 24 1.25 -13.38 17.67
N ALA A 25 1.16 -13.42 16.34
CA ALA A 25 1.32 -12.21 15.56
C ALA A 25 0.24 -11.24 16.04
N GLU A 26 0.66 -10.17 16.71
CA GLU A 26 -0.23 -9.17 17.27
C GLU A 26 -1.03 -8.54 16.12
N GLU A 27 -2.36 -8.55 16.20
CA GLU A 27 -3.20 -7.96 15.16
C GLU A 27 -2.98 -6.44 15.17
N LEU A 28 -2.55 -5.88 14.04
CA LEU A 28 -2.28 -4.45 13.93
C LEU A 28 -3.59 -3.70 13.70
N PRO A 29 -3.84 -2.57 14.38
CA PRO A 29 -5.14 -1.88 14.30
C PRO A 29 -5.47 -1.29 12.92
N TRP A 30 -4.47 -1.11 12.06
CA TRP A 30 -4.63 -0.67 10.67
C TRP A 30 -4.69 -1.81 9.67
N GLU A 31 -4.40 -3.06 10.07
CA GLU A 31 -4.52 -4.22 9.19
C GLU A 31 -5.97 -4.72 9.18
N ARG A 32 -6.79 -4.17 8.30
CA ARG A 32 -8.12 -4.73 8.04
C ARG A 32 -7.98 -5.94 7.13
N LYS A 33 -8.18 -7.14 7.70
CA LYS A 33 -8.22 -8.38 6.92
C LYS A 33 -9.37 -8.31 5.91
N LEU A 34 -9.10 -8.75 4.69
CA LEU A 34 -10.13 -8.91 3.68
C LEU A 34 -11.12 -9.99 4.10
N SER A 35 -12.37 -9.88 3.63
CA SER A 35 -13.41 -10.91 3.90
C SER A 35 -13.16 -12.23 3.16
N PHE A 36 -12.16 -12.27 2.28
CA PHE A 36 -11.69 -13.43 1.54
C PHE A 36 -10.17 -13.62 1.76
N GLU A 37 -9.73 -14.88 1.78
CA GLU A 37 -8.32 -15.22 1.96
C GLU A 37 -7.50 -14.94 0.69
N ASN A 38 -8.09 -15.22 -0.47
CA ASN A 38 -7.47 -15.11 -1.77
C ASN A 38 -8.41 -14.37 -2.74
N ALA A 39 -7.84 -13.65 -3.70
CA ALA A 39 -8.59 -13.13 -4.83
C ALA A 39 -7.72 -12.88 -6.06
N THR A 40 -8.33 -12.95 -7.24
CA THR A 40 -7.83 -12.40 -8.49
C THR A 40 -8.79 -11.31 -8.95
N ILE A 41 -8.29 -10.08 -9.09
CA ILE A 41 -9.05 -8.94 -9.57
C ILE A 41 -8.45 -8.49 -10.90
N GLN A 42 -9.26 -8.45 -11.95
CA GLN A 42 -8.84 -7.96 -13.26
C GLN A 42 -9.37 -6.55 -13.44
N TYR A 43 -8.58 -5.70 -14.07
CA TYR A 43 -8.88 -4.30 -14.32
C TYR A 43 -8.69 -3.95 -15.79
N SER A 44 -9.48 -3.00 -16.27
CA SER A 44 -9.23 -2.29 -17.52
C SER A 44 -8.69 -0.88 -17.21
N ILE A 45 -7.64 -0.49 -17.92
CA ILE A 45 -7.07 0.87 -17.90
C ILE A 45 -7.55 1.59 -19.17
N SER A 46 -8.04 2.82 -19.01
CA SER A 46 -8.57 3.63 -20.11
C SER A 46 -8.34 5.12 -19.91
N GLY A 47 -8.38 5.89 -20.99
CA GLY A 47 -8.22 7.35 -20.97
C GLY A 47 -7.02 7.76 -21.80
N VAL A 48 -6.03 8.40 -21.17
CA VAL A 48 -4.75 8.72 -21.81
C VAL A 48 -3.87 7.49 -22.03
N GLU A 49 -4.07 6.45 -21.20
CA GLU A 49 -3.45 5.14 -21.33
C GLU A 49 -4.51 4.07 -21.59
N HIS A 50 -4.10 2.98 -22.23
CA HIS A 50 -4.95 1.82 -22.47
C HIS A 50 -4.23 0.54 -22.12
N GLY A 51 -4.87 -0.32 -21.34
CA GLY A 51 -4.22 -1.53 -20.85
C GLY A 51 -5.09 -2.37 -19.94
N THR A 52 -4.43 -3.30 -19.27
CA THR A 52 -5.01 -4.16 -18.25
C THR A 52 -4.10 -4.21 -17.04
N GLU A 53 -4.72 -4.36 -15.88
CA GLU A 53 -4.02 -4.67 -14.64
C GLU A 53 -4.66 -5.92 -14.01
N THR A 54 -3.86 -6.75 -13.34
CA THR A 54 -4.34 -7.89 -12.57
C THR A 54 -3.73 -7.88 -11.19
N LEU A 55 -4.57 -7.81 -10.17
CA LEU A 55 -4.18 -7.91 -8.77
C LEU A 55 -4.47 -9.33 -8.26
N TYR A 56 -3.41 -10.00 -7.85
CA TYR A 56 -3.47 -11.26 -7.14
C TYR A 56 -3.31 -11.00 -5.64
N ILE A 57 -4.17 -11.60 -4.84
CA ILE A 57 -4.20 -11.46 -3.39
C ILE A 57 -4.17 -12.84 -2.77
N ARG A 58 -3.34 -13.02 -1.74
CA ARG A 58 -3.38 -14.16 -0.84
C ARG A 58 -3.18 -13.74 0.61
N ASN A 59 -3.35 -14.67 1.54
CA ASN A 59 -3.15 -14.46 2.97
C ASN A 59 -3.94 -13.24 3.51
N TYR A 60 -5.21 -13.13 3.11
CA TYR A 60 -6.14 -12.07 3.53
C TYR A 60 -5.65 -10.65 3.20
N GLY A 61 -4.86 -10.49 2.14
CA GLY A 61 -4.32 -9.19 1.72
C GLY A 61 -2.87 -8.92 2.14
N ARG A 62 -2.25 -9.80 2.95
CA ARG A 62 -0.85 -9.65 3.40
C ARG A 62 0.17 -9.81 2.28
N GLU A 63 -0.20 -10.53 1.22
CA GLU A 63 0.65 -10.72 0.07
C GLU A 63 -0.11 -10.40 -1.20
N ARG A 64 0.48 -9.54 -2.02
CA ARG A 64 -0.12 -9.03 -3.24
C ARG A 64 0.87 -9.08 -4.39
N ALA A 65 0.36 -9.35 -5.58
CA ALA A 65 1.10 -9.21 -6.82
C ALA A 65 0.24 -8.45 -7.84
N THR A 66 0.71 -7.30 -8.29
CA THR A 66 0.00 -6.46 -9.26
C THR A 66 0.76 -6.50 -10.58
N TYR A 67 0.13 -7.01 -11.63
CA TYR A 67 0.69 -7.04 -12.98
C TYR A 67 0.02 -5.98 -13.83
N THR A 68 0.80 -5.12 -14.47
CA THR A 68 0.29 -4.05 -15.31
C THR A 68 0.89 -4.14 -16.70
N GLU A 69 0.02 -4.10 -17.71
CA GLU A 69 0.40 -3.96 -19.11
C GLU A 69 -0.45 -2.84 -19.72
N SER A 70 0.18 -1.72 -20.05
CA SER A 70 -0.49 -0.56 -20.63
C SER A 70 0.31 0.02 -21.80
N SER A 71 -0.37 0.86 -22.57
CA SER A 71 0.20 1.58 -23.69
C SER A 71 -0.33 3.01 -23.71
N THR A 72 0.56 3.94 -24.02
CA THR A 72 0.28 5.38 -24.05
C THR A 72 0.82 5.94 -25.35
N LYS A 73 0.02 6.74 -26.06
CA LYS A 73 0.44 7.38 -27.31
C LYS A 73 0.80 8.83 -27.05
N ILE A 74 2.09 9.15 -27.22
CA ILE A 74 2.63 10.49 -27.04
C ILE A 74 3.23 10.94 -28.37
N MET A 75 2.67 11.99 -28.98
CA MET A 75 3.13 12.56 -30.26
C MET A 75 3.27 11.52 -31.40
N GLY A 76 2.37 10.54 -31.46
CA GLY A 76 2.39 9.48 -32.47
C GLY A 76 3.39 8.34 -32.21
N MET A 77 4.18 8.42 -31.13
CA MET A 77 5.00 7.33 -30.62
C MET A 77 4.21 6.55 -29.56
N GLU A 78 4.33 5.23 -29.59
CA GLU A 78 3.73 4.33 -28.61
C GLU A 78 4.76 4.01 -27.52
N ALA A 79 4.44 4.38 -26.28
CA ALA A 79 5.16 3.96 -25.09
C ALA A 79 4.40 2.79 -24.47
N ILE A 80 5.08 1.66 -24.29
CA ILE A 80 4.51 0.47 -23.64
C ILE A 80 5.05 0.44 -22.21
N GLU A 81 4.19 0.08 -21.27
CA GLU A 81 4.57 -0.22 -19.90
C GLU A 81 4.24 -1.69 -19.62
N LYS A 82 5.22 -2.41 -19.07
CA LYS A 82 5.05 -3.76 -18.53
C LYS A 82 5.72 -3.80 -17.18
N SER A 83 4.94 -3.95 -16.12
CA SER A 83 5.45 -3.93 -14.77
C SER A 83 4.79 -5.00 -13.90
N VAL A 84 5.51 -5.39 -12.86
CA VAL A 84 4.95 -6.20 -11.77
C VAL A 84 5.41 -5.64 -10.44
N GLU A 85 4.47 -5.47 -9.52
CA GLU A 85 4.72 -5.10 -8.14
C GLU A 85 4.40 -6.29 -7.23
N PHE A 86 5.27 -6.57 -6.27
CA PHE A 86 5.00 -7.50 -5.18
C PHE A 86 5.02 -6.76 -3.85
N VAL A 87 4.02 -7.00 -3.02
CA VAL A 87 3.95 -6.49 -1.65
C VAL A 87 3.85 -7.67 -0.71
N ASP A 88 4.77 -7.75 0.25
CA ASP A 88 4.72 -8.69 1.37
C ASP A 88 4.88 -7.94 2.70
N ALA A 89 4.95 -8.68 3.82
CA ALA A 89 5.06 -8.10 5.15
C ALA A 89 6.33 -7.25 5.36
N ASP A 90 7.38 -7.49 4.60
CA ASP A 90 8.70 -6.91 4.79
C ASP A 90 9.04 -5.84 3.75
N TYR A 91 8.66 -6.07 2.49
CA TYR A 91 9.13 -5.28 1.35
C TYR A 91 8.03 -5.03 0.32
N VAL A 92 8.26 -3.96 -0.45
CA VAL A 92 7.61 -3.70 -1.73
C VAL A 92 8.70 -3.85 -2.80
N TYR A 93 8.41 -4.64 -3.83
CA TYR A 93 9.27 -4.84 -4.99
C TYR A 93 8.56 -4.33 -6.21
N SER A 94 9.22 -3.49 -7.00
CA SER A 94 8.68 -2.98 -8.26
C SER A 94 9.62 -3.37 -9.39
N TYR A 95 9.08 -3.98 -10.45
CA TYR A 95 9.85 -4.43 -11.60
C TYR A 95 9.32 -3.77 -12.86
N ASN A 96 10.21 -3.14 -13.63
CA ASN A 96 9.95 -2.75 -15.00
C ASN A 96 10.47 -3.86 -15.93
N LEU A 97 9.54 -4.63 -16.50
CA LEU A 97 9.83 -5.81 -17.33
C LEU A 97 10.33 -5.43 -18.73
N GLN A 98 10.11 -4.18 -19.15
CA GLN A 98 10.61 -3.68 -20.42
C GLN A 98 12.04 -3.13 -20.29
N ALA A 99 12.31 -2.37 -19.22
CA ALA A 99 13.65 -1.88 -18.90
C ALA A 99 14.56 -2.98 -18.33
N MET A 100 13.99 -4.10 -17.88
CA MET A 100 14.70 -5.17 -17.15
C MET A 100 15.32 -4.65 -15.85
N GLU A 101 14.62 -3.74 -15.18
CA GLU A 101 15.05 -3.09 -13.94
C GLU A 101 14.11 -3.45 -12.79
N GLY A 102 14.64 -3.50 -11.57
CA GLY A 102 13.86 -3.76 -10.38
C GLY A 102 14.33 -2.93 -9.21
N THR A 103 13.40 -2.49 -8.38
CA THR A 103 13.66 -1.80 -7.12
C THR A 103 13.01 -2.56 -5.96
N LYS A 104 13.61 -2.44 -4.77
CA LYS A 104 13.07 -2.96 -3.52
C LYS A 104 13.12 -1.87 -2.46
N THR A 105 12.01 -1.69 -1.76
CA THR A 105 11.90 -0.79 -0.60
C THR A 105 11.26 -1.53 0.57
N VAL A 106 11.51 -1.07 1.79
CA VAL A 106 10.84 -1.63 2.97
C VAL A 106 9.34 -1.32 2.91
N ASN A 107 8.50 -2.28 3.28
CA ASN A 107 7.08 -2.01 3.43
C ASN A 107 6.87 -1.04 4.62
N PRO A 108 6.24 0.14 4.43
CA PRO A 108 5.97 1.07 5.53
C PRO A 108 5.22 0.43 6.70
N GLN A 109 4.34 -0.55 6.42
CA GLN A 109 3.60 -1.29 7.44
C GLN A 109 4.53 -2.04 8.40
N LYS A 110 5.69 -2.51 7.93
CA LYS A 110 6.72 -3.12 8.79
C LYS A 110 7.23 -2.14 9.84
N SER A 111 7.54 -0.91 9.41
CA SER A 111 8.03 0.15 10.30
C SER A 111 6.94 0.55 11.30
N MET A 112 5.68 0.61 10.86
CA MET A 112 4.54 0.86 11.73
C MET A 112 4.37 -0.25 12.77
N ALA A 113 4.44 -1.51 12.35
CA ALA A 113 4.30 -2.68 13.21
C ALA A 113 5.39 -2.71 14.30
N GLN A 114 6.63 -2.43 13.92
CA GLN A 114 7.76 -2.34 14.85
C GLN A 114 7.57 -1.21 15.86
N ALA A 115 7.13 -0.04 15.40
CA ALA A 115 6.86 1.10 16.28
C ALA A 115 5.69 0.83 17.24
N TYR A 116 4.66 0.10 16.81
CA TYR A 116 3.53 -0.30 17.65
C TYR A 116 3.90 -1.37 18.68
N ALA A 117 4.68 -2.37 18.28
CA ALA A 117 5.17 -3.40 19.20
C ALA A 117 6.02 -2.82 20.34
N ALA A 118 6.67 -1.67 20.12
CA ALA A 118 7.47 -0.96 21.11
C ALA A 118 6.65 -0.11 22.11
N LEU A 119 5.33 0.03 21.91
CA LEU A 119 4.47 0.85 22.76
C LEU A 119 4.07 0.15 24.06
N THR A 120 3.78 0.93 25.09
CA THR A 120 3.14 0.42 26.30
C THR A 120 1.69 0.03 26.03
N ALA A 121 1.08 -0.74 26.93
CA ALA A 121 -0.32 -1.15 26.78
C ALA A 121 -1.28 0.06 26.72
N GLU A 122 -0.99 1.11 27.48
CA GLU A 122 -1.78 2.35 27.50
C GLU A 122 -1.66 3.10 26.16
N GLU A 123 -0.44 3.22 25.62
CA GLU A 123 -0.18 3.84 24.32
C GLU A 123 -0.84 3.04 23.18
N LYS A 124 -0.84 1.70 23.25
CA LYS A 124 -1.52 0.85 22.28
C LYS A 124 -3.02 1.12 22.24
N ILE A 125 -3.68 1.18 23.40
CA ILE A 125 -5.12 1.49 23.50
C ILE A 125 -5.44 2.86 22.86
N GLU A 126 -4.57 3.86 23.09
CA GLU A 126 -4.73 5.18 22.48
C GLU A 126 -4.55 5.14 20.95
N VAL A 127 -3.50 4.46 20.47
CA VAL A 127 -3.25 4.26 19.04
C VAL A 127 -4.40 3.51 18.36
N GLU A 128 -4.93 2.44 18.95
CA GLU A 128 -6.08 1.69 18.40
C GLU A 128 -7.31 2.59 18.25
N LYS A 129 -7.66 3.34 19.30
CA LYS A 129 -8.77 4.30 19.29
C LYS A 129 -8.56 5.42 18.26
N ASN A 130 -7.32 5.84 18.06
CA ASN A 130 -6.97 6.86 17.08
C ASN A 130 -6.90 6.30 15.67
N ALA A 131 -6.54 5.04 15.45
CA ALA A 131 -6.46 4.41 14.12
C ALA A 131 -7.81 4.36 13.43
N GLU A 132 -8.87 4.01 14.17
CA GLU A 132 -10.23 4.08 13.64
C GLU A 132 -10.59 5.49 13.17
N LYS A 133 -10.24 6.52 13.95
CA LYS A 133 -10.53 7.92 13.63
C LYS A 133 -9.60 8.49 12.55
N MET A 134 -8.35 8.05 12.53
CA MET A 134 -7.31 8.55 11.65
C MET A 134 -7.46 7.99 10.24
N GLY A 135 -7.97 6.77 10.04
CA GLY A 135 -8.34 6.30 8.70
C GLY A 135 -9.30 7.28 8.00
N HIS A 136 -10.28 7.78 8.75
CA HIS A 136 -11.17 8.85 8.30
C HIS A 136 -10.46 10.21 8.18
N ALA A 137 -9.62 10.59 9.15
CA ALA A 137 -8.98 11.91 9.21
C ALA A 137 -7.80 12.11 8.26
N LEU A 138 -7.00 11.08 7.94
CA LEU A 138 -5.91 11.14 6.95
C LEU A 138 -6.49 11.30 5.55
N SER A 139 -7.54 10.55 5.24
CA SER A 139 -8.28 10.70 3.99
C SER A 139 -8.80 12.14 3.86
N GLN A 140 -9.41 12.69 4.91
CA GLN A 140 -9.91 14.07 4.94
C GLN A 140 -8.81 15.14 4.96
N GLY A 141 -7.71 14.91 5.65
CA GLY A 141 -6.58 15.83 5.81
C GLY A 141 -5.74 16.00 4.55
N MET A 142 -5.74 15.00 3.66
CA MET A 142 -5.20 15.11 2.30
C MET A 142 -6.20 15.72 1.30
N GLY A 143 -7.22 16.43 1.79
CA GLY A 143 -8.27 17.06 0.96
C GLY A 143 -9.34 16.09 0.46
N GLY A 144 -9.36 14.84 0.93
CA GLY A 144 -10.25 13.79 0.46
C GLY A 144 -11.40 13.47 1.40
N ASN A 145 -12.64 13.81 1.03
CA ASN A 145 -13.78 13.29 1.78
C ASN A 145 -13.99 11.80 1.48
N ILE A 146 -14.07 10.94 2.51
CA ILE A 146 -14.56 9.55 2.38
C ILE A 146 -16.09 9.58 2.45
N GLN A 147 -16.73 9.12 1.39
CA GLN A 147 -18.14 8.77 1.40
C GLN A 147 -18.27 7.26 1.52
N GLU A 148 -18.71 6.77 2.68
CA GLU A 148 -18.94 5.35 2.89
C GLU A 148 -20.08 4.81 2.01
N ASN A 149 -19.94 3.58 1.54
CA ASN A 149 -20.97 2.88 0.74
C ASN A 149 -21.50 3.73 -0.43
N ALA A 150 -20.63 4.53 -1.05
CA ALA A 150 -20.98 5.50 -2.09
C ALA A 150 -21.55 4.84 -3.35
N THR A 151 -21.16 3.60 -3.65
CA THR A 151 -21.64 2.86 -4.82
C THR A 151 -21.43 1.36 -4.66
N LYS A 152 -21.92 0.58 -5.63
CA LYS A 152 -21.62 -0.85 -5.78
C LYS A 152 -20.86 -1.09 -7.08
N ILE A 153 -19.73 -1.80 -7.01
CA ILE A 153 -18.95 -2.24 -8.16
C ILE A 153 -18.86 -3.76 -8.10
N LEU A 154 -19.26 -4.45 -9.19
CA LEU A 154 -19.29 -5.92 -9.26
C LEU A 154 -20.05 -6.59 -8.09
N GLY A 155 -21.06 -5.90 -7.54
CA GLY A 155 -21.87 -6.37 -6.40
C GLY A 155 -21.32 -6.00 -5.02
N TYR A 156 -20.10 -5.49 -4.93
CA TYR A 156 -19.45 -5.09 -3.67
C TYR A 156 -19.70 -3.63 -3.34
N ASP A 157 -20.01 -3.35 -2.07
CA ASP A 157 -20.11 -1.98 -1.56
C ASP A 157 -18.74 -1.30 -1.59
N CYS A 158 -18.71 -0.05 -2.04
CA CYS A 158 -17.49 0.72 -2.21
C CYS A 158 -17.56 2.06 -1.49
N ASP A 159 -16.48 2.40 -0.78
CA ASP A 159 -16.25 3.73 -0.22
C ASP A 159 -15.59 4.61 -1.28
N LYS A 160 -16.04 5.86 -1.42
CA LYS A 160 -15.44 6.82 -2.34
C LYS A 160 -14.53 7.76 -1.57
N VAL A 161 -13.26 7.80 -1.94
CA VAL A 161 -12.27 8.76 -1.46
C VAL A 161 -12.00 9.75 -2.60
N ASN A 162 -12.23 11.04 -2.35
CA ASN A 162 -11.84 12.07 -3.33
C ASN A 162 -10.34 12.34 -3.21
N ILE A 163 -9.66 12.54 -4.34
CA ILE A 163 -8.24 12.90 -4.37
C ILE A 163 -8.14 14.38 -4.76
N MET A 164 -7.20 15.12 -4.15
CA MET A 164 -6.89 16.48 -4.60
C MET A 164 -6.57 16.51 -6.09
N GLY A 165 -7.07 17.55 -6.78
CA GLY A 165 -6.95 17.67 -8.24
C GLY A 165 -8.17 17.16 -9.03
N GLY A 166 -9.20 16.62 -8.35
CA GLY A 166 -10.48 16.28 -8.99
C GLY A 166 -10.61 14.82 -9.44
N GLY A 167 -9.79 13.94 -8.88
CA GLY A 167 -9.92 12.48 -9.01
C GLY A 167 -10.73 11.83 -7.88
N ALA A 168 -11.00 10.55 -8.01
CA ALA A 168 -11.64 9.74 -6.97
C ALA A 168 -11.20 8.28 -7.04
N THR A 169 -11.03 7.65 -5.88
CA THR A 169 -10.84 6.21 -5.75
C THR A 169 -12.06 5.60 -5.05
N TYR A 170 -12.52 4.48 -5.57
CA TYR A 170 -13.60 3.67 -5.03
C TYR A 170 -12.98 2.40 -4.46
N LEU A 171 -12.89 2.33 -3.13
CA LEU A 171 -12.31 1.22 -2.39
C LEU A 171 -13.40 0.24 -2.03
N LEU A 172 -13.13 -1.07 -2.10
CA LEU A 172 -13.98 -2.08 -1.49
C LEU A 172 -14.17 -1.73 0.00
N HIS A 173 -15.43 -1.66 0.44
CA HIS A 173 -15.81 -1.08 1.74
C HIS A 173 -14.96 -1.61 2.89
N GLY A 174 -14.36 -0.70 3.65
CA GLY A 174 -13.53 -1.02 4.81
C GLY A 174 -12.18 -1.66 4.49
N THR A 175 -11.73 -1.63 3.23
CA THR A 175 -10.42 -2.16 2.80
C THR A 175 -9.64 -1.11 2.00
N ASP A 176 -8.38 -1.39 1.69
CA ASP A 176 -7.53 -0.58 0.82
C ASP A 176 -7.54 -1.06 -0.66
N ILE A 177 -8.42 -2.01 -1.00
CA ILE A 177 -8.51 -2.56 -2.36
C ILE A 177 -9.34 -1.63 -3.24
N ALA A 178 -8.70 -0.92 -4.16
CA ALA A 178 -9.39 -0.12 -5.15
C ALA A 178 -10.11 -1.00 -6.18
N LEU A 179 -11.40 -0.75 -6.39
CA LEU A 179 -12.19 -1.33 -7.48
C LEU A 179 -12.37 -0.36 -8.65
N LYS A 180 -12.16 0.93 -8.41
CA LYS A 180 -12.08 1.93 -9.48
C LYS A 180 -11.26 3.12 -9.02
N THR A 181 -10.40 3.63 -9.89
CA THR A 181 -9.67 4.89 -9.69
C THR A 181 -9.88 5.77 -10.90
N GLU A 182 -10.28 7.01 -10.66
CA GLU A 182 -10.41 8.06 -11.65
C GLU A 182 -9.39 9.14 -11.32
N VAL A 183 -8.44 9.36 -12.22
CA VAL A 183 -7.49 10.46 -12.12
C VAL A 183 -7.86 11.48 -13.18
N ASN A 184 -7.93 12.75 -12.76
CA ASN A 184 -8.05 13.87 -13.66
C ASN A 184 -6.98 14.88 -13.27
N MET A 185 -5.95 15.02 -14.10
CA MET A 185 -4.88 15.98 -13.89
C MET A 185 -4.74 16.83 -15.14
N MET A 186 -5.00 18.14 -15.02
CA MET A 186 -4.81 19.10 -16.11
C MET A 186 -5.48 18.71 -17.44
N GLY A 187 -6.66 18.06 -17.38
CA GLY A 187 -7.41 17.61 -18.56
C GLY A 187 -7.05 16.22 -19.07
N LEU A 188 -5.99 15.60 -18.53
CA LEU A 188 -5.65 14.19 -18.75
C LEU A 188 -6.50 13.33 -17.83
N LYS A 189 -7.32 12.46 -18.42
CA LYS A 189 -8.17 11.53 -17.68
C LYS A 189 -7.61 10.12 -17.80
N MET A 190 -7.55 9.43 -16.67
CA MET A 190 -7.23 8.01 -16.60
C MET A 190 -8.25 7.33 -15.69
N VAL A 191 -8.73 6.17 -16.11
CA VAL A 191 -9.65 5.34 -15.33
C VAL A 191 -9.12 3.91 -15.33
N THR A 192 -8.84 3.41 -14.13
CA THR A 192 -8.59 1.99 -13.86
C THR A 192 -9.83 1.43 -13.18
N GLN A 193 -10.47 0.41 -13.73
CA GLN A 193 -11.72 -0.14 -13.21
C GLN A 193 -11.70 -1.67 -13.19
N ALA A 194 -12.09 -2.26 -12.06
CA ALA A 194 -12.24 -3.69 -11.92
C ALA A 194 -13.34 -4.21 -12.86
N THR A 195 -12.99 -5.23 -13.64
CA THR A 195 -13.88 -5.91 -14.60
C THR A 195 -14.32 -7.27 -14.08
N SER A 196 -13.55 -7.89 -13.18
CA SER A 196 -13.91 -9.14 -12.50
C SER A 196 -13.21 -9.29 -11.16
N ILE A 197 -13.84 -10.04 -10.25
CA ILE A 197 -13.28 -10.45 -8.95
C ILE A 197 -13.58 -11.94 -8.79
N ASP A 198 -12.54 -12.76 -8.68
CA ASP A 198 -12.61 -14.19 -8.34
C ASP A 198 -11.97 -14.38 -6.97
N THR A 199 -12.72 -14.93 -5.99
CA THR A 199 -12.22 -15.20 -4.63
C THR A 199 -11.71 -16.63 -4.45
N GLY A 200 -11.52 -17.34 -5.56
CA GLY A 200 -10.91 -18.67 -5.59
C GLY A 200 -9.42 -18.68 -5.23
N GLN A 201 -8.85 -19.88 -5.22
CA GLN A 201 -7.44 -20.09 -4.94
C GLN A 201 -6.55 -19.43 -6.01
N VAL A 202 -5.52 -18.72 -5.56
CA VAL A 202 -4.51 -18.12 -6.43
C VAL A 202 -3.27 -19.00 -6.49
N ASP A 203 -2.78 -19.26 -7.71
CA ASP A 203 -1.59 -20.06 -7.97
C ASP A 203 -0.33 -19.33 -7.47
N ALA A 204 0.55 -20.05 -6.76
CA ALA A 204 1.79 -19.51 -6.20
C ALA A 204 2.75 -18.96 -7.28
N LYS A 205 2.62 -19.39 -8.54
CA LYS A 205 3.46 -18.88 -9.65
C LYS A 205 3.33 -17.38 -9.87
N TYR A 206 2.20 -16.77 -9.51
CA TYR A 206 1.98 -15.32 -9.64
C TYR A 206 2.69 -14.50 -8.56
N PHE A 207 3.37 -15.15 -7.62
CA PHE A 207 4.18 -14.52 -6.56
C PHE A 207 5.66 -14.86 -6.71
N VAL A 208 6.08 -15.29 -7.91
CA VAL A 208 7.49 -15.59 -8.21
C VAL A 208 8.10 -14.38 -8.92
N HIS A 209 9.16 -13.84 -8.32
CA HIS A 209 9.91 -12.72 -8.90
C HIS A 209 10.42 -13.03 -10.31
N PRO A 210 10.46 -12.04 -11.22
CA PRO A 210 10.88 -12.24 -12.60
C PRO A 210 12.33 -12.71 -12.69
N LYS A 211 12.58 -13.70 -13.54
CA LYS A 211 13.92 -14.25 -13.75
C LYS A 211 14.81 -13.25 -14.45
N GLY A 212 16.04 -13.09 -13.96
CA GLY A 212 17.06 -12.25 -14.60
C GLY A 212 16.94 -10.75 -14.31
N ILE A 213 16.02 -10.34 -13.43
CA ILE A 213 15.94 -8.96 -12.93
C ILE A 213 16.26 -8.99 -11.42
N VAL A 214 17.25 -8.21 -11.01
CA VAL A 214 17.61 -8.04 -9.60
C VAL A 214 16.87 -6.79 -9.09
N ALA A 215 16.21 -6.91 -7.94
CA ALA A 215 15.61 -5.76 -7.28
C ALA A 215 16.66 -5.07 -6.39
N GLU A 216 17.12 -3.90 -6.84
CA GLU A 216 18.10 -3.11 -6.13
C GLU A 216 17.43 -2.25 -5.06
N VAL A 217 18.11 -2.03 -3.94
CA VAL A 217 17.62 -1.11 -2.93
C VAL A 217 17.81 0.32 -3.43
N ASP A 218 16.72 1.08 -3.46
CA ASP A 218 16.78 2.53 -3.63
C ASP A 218 16.88 3.17 -2.23
N PRO A 219 18.05 3.76 -1.87
CA PRO A 219 18.25 4.30 -0.52
C PRO A 219 17.33 5.47 -0.20
N GLU A 220 16.95 6.28 -1.20
CA GLU A 220 16.09 7.44 -1.01
C GLU A 220 14.64 6.97 -0.81
N ALA A 221 14.16 6.09 -1.68
CA ALA A 221 12.82 5.52 -1.55
C ALA A 221 12.69 4.68 -0.26
N GLU A 222 13.74 3.97 0.16
CA GLU A 222 13.75 3.23 1.42
C GLU A 222 13.71 4.17 2.64
N ALA A 223 14.49 5.26 2.63
CA ALA A 223 14.43 6.27 3.68
C ALA A 223 13.04 6.92 3.75
N MET A 224 12.44 7.24 2.60
CA MET A 224 11.10 7.80 2.50
C MET A 224 10.03 6.83 3.03
N ALA A 225 10.09 5.55 2.66
CA ALA A 225 9.15 4.53 3.14
C ALA A 225 9.19 4.37 4.67
N ARG A 226 10.40 4.39 5.26
CA ARG A 226 10.57 4.35 6.73
C ARG A 226 10.02 5.61 7.39
N ALA A 227 10.35 6.78 6.85
CA ALA A 227 9.87 8.06 7.35
C ALA A 227 8.34 8.13 7.29
N MET A 228 7.72 7.62 6.23
CA MET A 228 6.27 7.54 6.10
C MET A 228 5.65 6.67 7.20
N GLY A 229 6.16 5.45 7.41
CA GLY A 229 5.66 4.57 8.47
C GLY A 229 5.79 5.19 9.86
N GLN A 230 6.91 5.86 10.15
CA GLN A 230 7.11 6.58 11.41
C GLN A 230 6.14 7.74 11.58
N ARG A 231 5.97 8.58 10.55
CA ARG A 231 5.05 9.72 10.56
C ARG A 231 3.60 9.29 10.81
N VAL A 232 3.16 8.18 10.20
CA VAL A 232 1.81 7.64 10.42
C VAL A 232 1.66 7.18 11.88
N MET A 233 2.67 6.53 12.45
CA MET A 233 2.65 6.12 13.86
C MET A 233 2.67 7.29 14.83
N ASP A 234 3.47 8.31 14.56
CA ASP A 234 3.49 9.54 15.36
C ASP A 234 2.12 10.24 15.31
N ALA A 235 1.48 10.22 14.14
CA ALA A 235 0.13 10.74 13.98
C ALA A 235 -0.95 9.93 14.72
N LEU A 236 -0.76 8.62 14.85
CA LEU A 236 -1.63 7.76 15.66
C LEU A 236 -1.49 8.02 17.15
N LYS A 237 -0.28 8.35 17.61
CA LYS A 237 -0.01 8.70 19.01
C LYS A 237 -0.56 10.07 19.37
N ASP A 238 -0.42 11.05 18.47
CA ASP A 238 -0.91 12.42 18.67
C ASP A 238 -1.57 12.99 17.39
N PRO A 239 -2.87 12.71 17.17
CA PRO A 239 -3.58 13.14 15.96
C PRO A 239 -3.76 14.66 15.86
N GLU A 240 -3.70 15.40 16.97
CA GLU A 240 -3.81 16.86 16.96
C GLU A 240 -2.49 17.53 16.58
N ALA A 241 -1.35 16.96 16.96
CA ALA A 241 -0.05 17.34 16.42
C ALA A 241 0.05 17.01 14.92
N ALA A 242 -0.47 15.86 14.49
CA ALA A 242 -0.47 15.44 13.09
C ALA A 242 -1.28 16.38 12.18
N LYS A 243 -2.46 16.83 12.62
CA LYS A 243 -3.27 17.81 11.87
C LYS A 243 -2.52 19.12 11.62
N LYS A 244 -1.66 19.53 12.55
CA LYS A 244 -0.84 20.75 12.42
C LYS A 244 0.37 20.56 11.50
N GLY A 245 0.95 19.35 11.44
CA GLY A 245 2.11 19.03 10.60
C GLY A 245 1.77 18.61 9.16
N LEU A 246 0.77 17.73 8.99
CA LEU A 246 0.38 17.20 7.67
C LEU A 246 -0.32 18.23 6.80
N GLY A 247 -1.10 19.15 7.39
CA GLY A 247 -1.73 20.25 6.65
C GLY A 247 -0.73 21.23 6.03
N ALA A 248 0.48 21.33 6.58
CA ALA A 248 1.53 22.22 6.07
C ALA A 248 2.32 21.61 4.89
N GLU A 249 2.57 20.29 4.92
CA GLU A 249 3.31 19.60 3.84
C GLU A 249 2.40 19.19 2.65
N VAL A 250 1.15 18.79 2.89
CA VAL A 250 0.24 18.30 1.83
C VAL A 250 -0.30 19.43 0.95
N HIS A 251 -0.26 20.68 1.40
CA HIS A 251 -0.61 21.83 0.57
C HIS A 251 0.42 22.15 -0.52
N GLY A 252 1.55 21.43 -0.63
CA GLY A 252 2.55 21.68 -1.67
C GLY A 252 3.14 23.10 -1.61
N VAL A 253 2.89 23.82 -0.52
CA VAL A 253 3.55 25.08 -0.22
C VAL A 253 4.68 24.70 0.71
N VAL A 254 5.84 24.38 0.14
CA VAL A 254 7.07 24.66 0.88
C VAL A 254 6.93 26.11 1.31
N PRO A 255 6.94 26.44 2.62
CA PRO A 255 6.90 27.83 3.04
C PRO A 255 7.98 28.55 2.24
N GLN A 256 7.59 29.57 1.47
CA GLN A 256 8.47 30.24 0.49
C GLN A 256 9.77 30.76 1.14
N GLU A 257 9.76 30.89 2.47
CA GLU A 257 10.87 31.22 3.35
C GLU A 257 11.96 30.13 3.48
N ASN A 258 11.67 28.86 3.14
CA ASN A 258 12.60 27.72 3.30
C ASN A 258 13.04 27.06 1.98
N MET A 259 12.61 27.58 0.82
CA MET A 259 13.09 27.07 -0.47
C MET A 259 14.49 27.57 -0.78
N THR A 260 15.36 26.68 -1.28
CA THR A 260 16.62 27.10 -1.87
C THR A 260 16.36 27.90 -3.16
N GLU A 261 17.30 28.77 -3.55
CA GLU A 261 17.16 29.53 -4.80
C GLU A 261 17.13 28.61 -6.04
N GLU A 262 17.73 27.41 -5.96
CA GLU A 262 17.66 26.40 -7.01
C GLU A 262 16.23 25.84 -7.15
N ASP A 263 15.56 25.53 -6.05
CA ASP A 263 14.17 25.03 -6.07
C ASP A 263 13.21 26.06 -6.65
N LYS A 264 13.45 27.36 -6.39
CA LYS A 264 12.63 28.46 -6.96
C LYS A 264 12.77 28.52 -8.48
N GLN A 265 13.99 28.39 -8.99
CA GLN A 265 14.25 28.41 -10.44
C GLN A 265 13.66 27.19 -11.15
N ILE A 266 13.71 26.01 -10.53
CA ILE A 266 13.12 24.79 -11.08
C ILE A 266 11.60 24.93 -11.16
N LEU A 267 10.96 25.47 -10.12
CA LEU A 267 9.52 25.74 -10.11
C LEU A 267 9.10 26.78 -11.16
N GLU A 268 9.91 27.82 -11.36
CA GLU A 268 9.66 28.85 -12.36
C GLU A 268 9.79 28.29 -13.79
N GLN A 269 10.85 27.50 -14.06
CA GLN A 269 11.02 26.81 -15.35
C GLN A 269 9.90 25.78 -15.61
N ALA A 270 9.50 25.00 -14.61
CA ALA A 270 8.39 24.07 -14.74
C ALA A 270 7.07 24.81 -15.04
N GLY A 271 6.85 25.96 -14.41
CA GLY A 271 5.70 26.83 -14.67
C GLY A 271 5.68 27.40 -16.09
N GLU A 272 6.83 27.82 -16.62
CA GLU A 272 6.95 28.28 -18.01
C GLU A 272 6.73 27.15 -19.02
N LEU A 273 7.27 25.96 -18.74
CA LEU A 273 7.11 24.79 -19.59
C LEU A 273 5.65 24.35 -19.69
N LEU A 274 4.93 24.34 -18.56
CA LEU A 274 3.49 24.05 -18.50
C LEU A 274 2.65 25.10 -19.25
N LYS A 275 2.98 26.39 -19.13
CA LYS A 275 2.34 27.45 -19.93
C LYS A 275 2.59 27.28 -21.43
N GLY A 276 3.81 26.90 -21.81
CA GLY A 276 4.16 26.58 -23.19
C GLY A 276 3.32 25.43 -23.75
N MET A 277 3.13 24.36 -22.97
CA MET A 277 2.30 23.23 -23.35
C MET A 277 0.81 23.60 -23.44
N GLN A 278 0.26 24.37 -22.50
CA GLN A 278 -1.13 24.83 -22.56
C GLN A 278 -1.41 25.66 -23.83
N ASN A 279 -0.45 26.46 -24.29
CA ASN A 279 -0.57 27.21 -25.53
C ASN A 279 -0.45 26.36 -26.80
N LEU A 280 0.21 25.19 -26.72
CA LEU A 280 0.34 24.22 -27.81
C LEU A 280 -0.89 23.32 -27.96
N PHE A 281 -1.56 23.00 -26.86
CA PHE A 281 -2.76 22.15 -26.83
C PHE A 281 -4.08 22.93 -26.73
N GLY A 282 -4.00 24.27 -26.61
CA GLY A 282 -5.13 25.19 -26.47
C GLY A 282 -5.67 25.77 -27.79
N LYS A 283 -5.60 25.02 -28.90
CA LYS A 283 -6.34 25.32 -30.15
C LYS A 283 -7.03 24.10 -30.70
#